data_AF-A0A519HBF5-F1
#
_entry.id   AF-A0A519HBF5-F1
#
_cell.length_a   1.000
_cell.length_b   1.000
_cell.length_c   1.000
_cell.angle_alpha   90.00
_cell.angle_beta   90.00
_cell.angle_gamma   90.00
#
_symmetry.space_group_name_H-M   'P 1'
#
loop_
_entity.id
_entity.type
_entity.pdbx_description
1 polymer ?
#
loop_
_entity_poly.entity_id
_entity_poly.type
_entity_poly.pdbx_seq_one_letter_code
_entity_poly.pdbx_strand_id
1 'polypeptide(L)'
;MADDGSKQSATAWPLPKFSFQVSWDSAVFSFQEVSGLDTEAQPIEYRHGDSPAFSVVKMPGLKKYGNVTMKRGVFKSDNKFW
;
A
#
# COMPACT_ATOMS: atom_id res chain seq x y z
N MET A 1 -16.53 -21.77 -12.37
CA MET A 1 -17.47 -20.72 -12.79
C MET A 1 -16.70 -19.42 -12.91
N ALA A 2 -16.78 -18.74 -14.05
CA ALA A 2 -16.27 -17.38 -14.17
C ALA A 2 -17.38 -16.41 -13.75
N ASP A 3 -17.01 -15.23 -13.25
CA ASP A 3 -17.97 -14.16 -12.98
C ASP A 3 -18.34 -13.48 -14.30
N ASP A 4 -19.64 -13.37 -14.60
CA ASP A 4 -20.18 -13.09 -15.93
C ASP A 4 -20.09 -11.59 -16.34
N GLY A 5 -19.43 -10.75 -15.53
CA GLY A 5 -19.22 -9.32 -15.81
C GLY A 5 -20.49 -8.44 -15.81
N SER A 6 -21.67 -9.04 -15.89
CA SER A 6 -23.00 -8.41 -15.98
C SER A 6 -23.41 -7.60 -14.73
N LYS A 7 -22.55 -7.51 -13.72
CA LYS A 7 -22.66 -6.62 -12.55
C LYS A 7 -21.34 -5.90 -12.21
N GLN A 8 -20.66 -5.33 -13.22
CA GLN A 8 -19.68 -4.28 -12.94
C GLN A 8 -20.33 -3.20 -12.06
N SER A 9 -19.72 -2.89 -10.92
CA SER A 9 -20.22 -1.85 -10.01
C SER A 9 -20.28 -0.51 -10.74
N ALA A 10 -21.44 0.15 -10.67
CA ALA A 10 -21.73 1.40 -11.40
C ALA A 10 -20.82 2.59 -11.02
N THR A 11 -19.95 2.42 -10.02
CA THR A 11 -19.01 3.43 -9.51
C THR A 11 -17.55 2.95 -9.61
N ALA A 12 -17.25 1.91 -10.38
CA ALA A 12 -15.91 1.29 -10.48
C ALA A 12 -14.92 1.99 -11.43
N TRP A 13 -14.96 3.33 -11.54
CA TRP A 13 -13.96 4.09 -12.29
C TRP A 13 -12.69 4.28 -11.44
N PRO A 14 -11.48 4.11 -12.00
CA PRO A 14 -10.24 4.27 -11.25
C PRO A 14 -10.05 5.74 -10.83
N LEU A 15 -9.86 5.97 -9.54
CA LEU A 15 -9.67 7.33 -8.99
C LEU A 15 -8.30 7.91 -9.41
N PRO A 16 -8.24 9.20 -9.80
CA PRO A 16 -6.99 9.82 -10.24
C PRO A 16 -6.09 10.18 -9.05
N LYS A 17 -4.80 9.81 -9.14
CA LYS A 17 -3.79 10.01 -8.07
C LYS A 17 -3.53 11.49 -7.70
N PHE A 18 -4.00 12.47 -8.46
CA PHE A 18 -3.72 13.89 -8.19
C PHE A 18 -4.57 14.52 -7.08
N SER A 19 -5.72 13.92 -6.72
CA SER A 19 -6.65 14.50 -5.74
C SER A 19 -6.65 13.67 -4.46
N PHE A 20 -5.95 14.15 -3.44
CA PHE A 20 -5.86 13.53 -2.12
C PHE A 20 -5.61 14.58 -1.04
N GLN A 21 -5.92 14.23 0.21
CA GLN A 21 -5.74 15.06 1.39
C GLN A 21 -5.05 14.23 2.47
N VAL A 22 -4.08 14.80 3.19
CA VAL A 22 -3.43 14.13 4.33
C VAL A 22 -3.90 14.80 5.62
N SER A 23 -4.73 14.10 6.39
CA SER A 23 -5.07 14.47 7.77
C SER A 23 -4.08 13.83 8.74
N TRP A 24 -3.49 14.63 9.62
CA TRP A 24 -2.65 14.16 10.72
C TRP A 24 -3.17 14.78 12.02
N ASP A 25 -3.80 13.97 12.86
CA ASP A 25 -4.61 14.44 13.99
C ASP A 25 -5.61 15.54 13.54
N SER A 26 -5.63 16.68 14.21
CA SER A 26 -6.48 17.85 13.93
C SER A 26 -5.99 18.72 12.76
N ALA A 27 -4.82 18.41 12.18
CA ALA A 27 -4.21 19.21 11.11
C ALA A 27 -4.42 18.59 9.72
N VAL A 28 -4.79 19.43 8.76
CA VAL A 28 -4.90 19.07 7.34
C VAL A 28 -3.68 19.61 6.58
N PHE A 29 -3.03 18.72 5.82
CA PHE A 29 -1.83 18.99 5.07
C PHE A 29 -1.98 18.65 3.58
N SER A 30 -1.41 19.50 2.74
CA SER A 30 -1.29 19.31 1.30
C SER A 30 0.14 18.89 0.96
N PHE A 31 0.29 17.75 0.29
CA PHE A 31 1.56 17.24 -0.22
C PHE A 31 1.48 17.10 -1.75
N GLN A 32 2.62 17.18 -2.43
CA GLN A 32 2.74 16.97 -3.87
C GLN A 32 2.80 15.47 -4.21
N GLU A 33 3.43 14.67 -3.35
CA GLU A 33 3.50 13.22 -3.50
C GLU A 33 3.44 12.55 -2.12
N VAL A 34 2.70 11.46 -2.05
CA VAL A 34 2.76 10.49 -0.95
C VAL A 34 2.99 9.10 -1.55
N SER A 35 3.94 8.35 -0.97
CA SER A 35 4.34 7.01 -1.42
C SER A 35 4.82 6.16 -0.23
N GLY A 36 5.00 4.85 -0.43
CA GLY A 36 5.46 3.93 0.61
C GLY A 36 4.38 3.36 1.55
N LEU A 37 3.09 3.62 1.28
CA LEU A 37 1.96 2.95 1.96
C LEU A 37 1.76 1.53 1.39
N ASP A 38 2.78 0.69 1.53
CA ASP A 38 2.75 -0.72 1.10
C ASP A 38 2.87 -1.67 2.31
N THR A 39 2.42 -2.91 2.16
CA THR A 39 2.43 -3.95 3.21
C THR A 39 2.83 -5.29 2.62
N GLU A 40 4.11 -5.61 2.75
CA GLU A 40 4.69 -6.86 2.26
C GLU A 40 4.54 -7.96 3.32
N ALA A 41 3.99 -9.12 2.94
CA ALA A 41 4.13 -10.33 3.77
C ALA A 41 5.45 -11.01 3.38
N GLN A 42 6.42 -11.10 4.30
CA GLN A 42 7.69 -11.77 4.00
C GLN A 42 7.45 -13.27 3.85
N PRO A 43 7.75 -13.89 2.68
CA PRO A 43 7.52 -15.31 2.49
C PRO A 43 8.55 -16.12 3.28
N ILE A 44 8.07 -16.98 4.18
CA ILE A 44 8.86 -18.02 4.83
C ILE A 44 8.89 -19.21 3.87
N GLU A 45 10.07 -19.52 3.36
CA GLU A 45 10.30 -20.65 2.47
C GLU A 45 10.80 -21.86 3.27
N TYR A 46 10.03 -22.95 3.23
CA TYR A 46 10.34 -24.17 3.96
C TYR A 46 10.35 -25.39 3.04
N ARG A 47 11.30 -26.30 3.29
CA ARG A 47 11.38 -27.62 2.66
C ARG A 47 11.80 -28.65 3.72
N HIS A 48 10.95 -29.65 3.90
CA HIS A 48 11.23 -30.85 4.70
C HIS A 48 11.85 -31.94 3.79
N GLY A 49 12.72 -32.78 4.36
CA GLY A 49 13.46 -33.81 3.61
C GLY A 49 12.55 -34.84 2.96
N ASP A 50 11.60 -35.39 3.73
CA ASP A 50 10.68 -36.46 3.31
C ASP A 50 9.36 -35.90 2.73
N SER A 51 9.39 -34.66 2.24
CA SER A 51 8.23 -34.02 1.60
C SER A 51 7.88 -34.71 0.28
N PRO A 52 6.64 -35.22 0.09
CA PRO A 52 6.21 -35.78 -1.20
C PRO A 52 6.08 -34.70 -2.29
N ALA A 53 5.99 -33.43 -1.91
CA ALA A 53 6.14 -32.30 -2.83
C ALA A 53 7.62 -31.92 -2.96
N PHE A 54 8.15 -32.00 -4.17
CA PHE A 54 9.52 -31.54 -4.50
C PHE A 54 9.68 -30.01 -4.50
N SER A 55 8.58 -29.25 -4.46
CA SER A 55 8.55 -27.80 -4.41
C SER A 55 8.75 -27.24 -2.99
N VAL A 56 9.27 -26.03 -2.91
CA VAL A 56 9.38 -25.27 -1.66
C VAL A 56 8.00 -24.76 -1.25
N VAL A 57 7.62 -24.99 0.01
CA VAL A 57 6.37 -24.46 0.59
C VAL A 57 6.60 -23.00 0.99
N LYS A 58 5.79 -22.09 0.44
CA LYS A 58 5.81 -20.66 0.79
C LYS A 58 4.69 -20.37 1.77
N MET A 59 5.03 -19.99 3.00
CA MET A 59 4.08 -19.55 4.03
C MET A 59 4.18 -18.03 4.21
N PRO A 60 3.06 -17.29 4.37
CA PRO A 60 3.11 -15.87 4.70
C PRO A 60 3.65 -15.69 6.13
N GLY A 61 4.82 -15.07 6.25
CA GLY A 61 5.45 -14.75 7.53
C GLY A 61 4.99 -13.40 8.09
N LEU A 62 5.91 -12.68 8.73
CA LEU A 62 5.62 -11.36 9.29
C LEU A 62 5.20 -10.37 8.19
N LYS A 63 4.19 -9.55 8.53
CA LYS A 63 3.84 -8.35 7.76
C LYS A 63 4.86 -7.27 8.05
N LYS A 64 5.52 -6.79 7.00
CA LYS A 64 6.43 -5.66 7.01
C LYS A 64 5.74 -4.48 6.34
N TYR A 65 5.71 -3.34 7.03
CA TYR A 65 5.15 -2.09 6.51
C TYR A 65 6.24 -1.27 5.82
N GLY A 66 5.88 -0.59 4.73
CA GLY A 66 6.78 0.33 4.03
C GLY A 66 7.05 1.62 4.82
N ASN A 67 8.19 2.27 4.55
CA ASN A 67 8.47 3.60 5.07
C ASN A 67 7.69 4.63 4.24
N VAL A 68 6.70 5.29 4.84
CA VAL A 68 5.91 6.34 4.17
C VAL A 68 6.79 7.55 3.88
N THR A 69 6.84 7.94 2.61
CA THR A 69 7.55 9.14 2.13
C THR A 69 6.53 10.17 1.66
N MET A 70 6.69 11.41 2.11
CA MET A 70 5.84 12.54 1.71
C MET A 70 6.70 13.69 1.21
N LYS A 71 6.31 14.31 0.09
CA LYS A 71 7.02 15.44 -0.52
C LYS A 71 6.10 16.66 -0.62
N ARG A 72 6.58 17.84 -0.23
CA ARG A 72 5.86 19.12 -0.35
C ARG A 72 6.82 20.24 -0.74
N GLY A 73 6.29 21.29 -1.36
CA GLY A 73 7.04 22.52 -1.59
C GLY A 73 7.35 23.26 -0.29
N VAL A 74 8.43 24.04 -0.26
CA VAL A 74 8.76 24.92 0.85
C VAL A 74 8.07 26.27 0.63
N PHE A 75 7.16 26.64 1.52
CA PHE A 75 6.44 27.92 1.47
C PHE A 75 6.92 28.85 2.58
N LYS A 76 7.13 30.12 2.23
CA LYS A 76 7.44 31.17 3.21
C LYS A 76 6.29 31.24 4.23
N SER A 77 6.63 31.16 5.52
CA SER A 77 5.75 31.12 6.70
C SER A 77 4.83 29.91 6.90
N ASP A 78 4.99 28.78 6.20
CA ASP A 78 4.31 27.52 6.58
C ASP A 78 5.27 26.51 7.21
N ASN A 79 5.36 26.58 8.53
CA ASN A 79 6.31 25.83 9.38
C ASN A 79 5.58 24.82 10.31
N LYS A 80 4.35 24.42 9.98
CA LYS A 80 3.56 23.40 10.72
C LYS A 80 4.14 21.97 10.71
N PHE A 81 5.39 21.82 10.24
CA PHE A 81 6.10 20.55 10.04
C PHE A 81 7.64 20.74 10.15
N TRP A 82 8.13 21.88 10.66
CA TRP A 82 9.55 22.25 10.72
C TRP A 82 9.93 23.09 11.94
#